data_AF-C0D3A0-F1
#
_entry.id   AF-C0D3A0-F1
#
_cell.length_a   1.000
_cell.length_b   1.000
_cell.length_c   1.000
_cell.angle_alpha   90.00
_cell.angle_beta   90.00
_cell.angle_gamma   90.00
#
_symmetry.space_group_name_H-M   'P 1'
#
loop_
_entity.id
_entity.type
_entity.pdbx_description
1 polymer ?
#
loop_
_entity_poly.entity_id
_entity_poly.type
_entity_poly.pdbx_seq_one_letter_code
_entity_poly.pdbx_strand_id
1 'polypeptide(L)'
;MGDKAIEAWSGQGWIYRNPKAFYHTPAKVCYVPDNADGAYTANDFLRLSLGQPEIAEEMFLSVGWEHPETWLDEQFRMGELAICLNCGHIYQCYMRLACPHSRNTKTNSGVMK
;
A
#
# COMPACT_ATOMS: atom_id res chain seq x y z
N MET A 1 -15.82 -4.82 15.02
CA MET A 1 -14.42 -5.18 14.68
C MET A 1 -13.62 -3.90 14.81
N GLY A 2 -12.59 -3.70 15.63
CA GLY A 2 -11.77 -4.54 16.48
C GLY A 2 -10.63 -3.63 16.94
N ASP A 3 -10.87 -2.83 17.98
CA ASP A 3 -10.01 -1.69 18.40
C ASP A 3 -8.71 -2.11 19.11
N LYS A 4 -8.33 -3.38 19.00
CA LYS A 4 -7.22 -3.97 19.74
C LYS A 4 -6.03 -4.15 18.82
N ALA A 5 -4.85 -3.90 19.37
CA ALA A 5 -3.63 -4.39 18.76
C ALA A 5 -3.74 -5.93 18.60
N ILE A 6 -3.30 -6.39 17.45
CA ILE A 6 -3.25 -7.79 17.05
C ILE A 6 -1.78 -8.18 17.15
N GLU A 7 -1.52 -9.20 17.96
CA GLU A 7 -0.25 -9.93 17.96
C GLU A 7 -0.53 -11.31 17.37
N ALA A 8 0.22 -11.69 16.35
CA ALA A 8 0.07 -13.00 15.71
C ALA A 8 1.44 -13.64 15.49
N TRP A 9 1.48 -14.98 15.56
CA TRP A 9 2.70 -15.73 15.27
C TRP A 9 2.77 -16.02 13.76
N SER A 10 3.86 -15.62 13.11
CA SER A 10 4.11 -15.83 11.67
C SER A 10 4.57 -17.25 11.32
N GLY A 11 4.98 -18.04 12.32
CA GLY A 11 5.76 -19.27 12.13
C GLY A 11 7.22 -19.12 12.57
N GLN A 12 7.76 -17.90 12.52
CA GLN A 12 9.16 -17.61 12.85
C GLN A 12 9.32 -16.57 13.97
N GLY A 13 8.26 -15.83 14.31
CA GLY A 13 8.22 -14.90 15.43
C GLY A 13 6.88 -14.13 15.47
N TRP A 14 6.84 -13.01 16.19
CA TRP A 14 5.62 -12.25 16.45
C TRP A 14 5.51 -11.02 15.56
N ILE A 15 4.36 -10.87 14.91
CA ILE A 15 3.95 -9.62 14.27
C ILE A 15 3.12 -8.79 15.25
N TYR A 16 3.24 -7.46 15.15
CA TYR A 16 2.34 -6.53 15.84
C TYR A 16 1.62 -5.67 14.82
N ARG A 17 0.31 -5.51 14.98
CA ARG A 17 -0.51 -4.61 14.16
C ARG A 17 -1.53 -3.87 15.03
N ASN A 18 -1.63 -2.55 14.90
CA ASN A 18 -2.57 -1.74 15.67
C ASN A 18 -3.39 -0.81 14.76
N PRO A 19 -4.61 -1.23 14.37
CA PRO A 19 -5.49 -0.43 13.53
C PRO A 19 -5.83 0.94 14.13
N LYS A 20 -6.03 1.01 15.46
CA LYS A 20 -6.31 2.28 16.13
C LYS A 20 -5.16 3.27 15.96
N ALA A 21 -3.93 2.78 16.05
CA ALA A 21 -2.75 3.61 15.84
C ALA A 21 -2.66 4.08 14.39
N PHE A 22 -2.92 3.18 13.42
CA PHE A 22 -2.94 3.49 12.00
C PHE A 22 -3.94 4.61 11.65
N TYR A 23 -5.20 4.48 12.08
CA TYR A 23 -6.27 5.41 11.68
C TYR A 23 -6.32 6.71 12.49
N HIS A 24 -5.87 6.73 13.74
CA HIS A 24 -6.12 7.86 14.65
C HIS A 24 -4.87 8.53 15.20
N THR A 25 -3.71 7.89 15.11
CA THR A 25 -2.46 8.45 15.63
C THR A 25 -1.32 8.18 14.64
N PRO A 26 -1.28 8.87 13.50
CA PRO A 26 -0.46 8.48 12.34
C PRO A 26 1.05 8.50 12.58
N ALA A 27 1.54 9.17 13.63
CA ALA A 27 2.94 9.17 14.05
C ALA A 27 3.30 8.08 15.07
N LYS A 28 2.32 7.32 15.58
CA LYS A 28 2.58 6.17 16.47
C LYS A 28 2.81 4.93 15.65
N VAL A 29 3.66 4.04 16.18
CA VAL A 29 3.89 2.73 15.60
C VAL A 29 2.58 1.94 15.54
N CYS A 30 2.23 1.51 14.34
CA CYS A 30 1.04 0.72 14.05
C CYS A 30 1.37 -0.66 13.48
N TYR A 31 2.61 -0.91 13.04
CA TYR A 31 3.02 -2.22 12.55
C TYR A 31 4.48 -2.52 12.90
N VAL A 32 4.76 -3.75 13.31
CA VAL A 32 6.11 -4.29 13.49
C VAL A 32 6.13 -5.66 12.78
N PRO A 33 7.00 -5.85 11.78
CA PRO A 33 7.13 -7.14 11.09
C PRO A 33 7.78 -8.18 11.99
N ASP A 34 7.73 -9.43 11.54
CA ASP A 34 8.36 -10.53 12.25
C ASP A 34 9.89 -10.45 12.22
N ASN A 35 10.54 -10.79 13.34
CA ASN A 35 11.99 -10.88 13.50
C ASN A 35 12.76 -9.63 13.01
N ALA A 36 12.10 -8.47 12.98
CA ALA A 36 12.60 -7.28 12.31
C ALA A 36 13.03 -6.18 13.30
N ASP A 37 14.11 -5.48 12.96
CA ASP A 37 14.54 -4.21 13.57
C ASP A 37 13.68 -3.00 13.10
N GLY A 38 12.48 -3.25 12.55
CA GLY A 38 11.65 -2.24 11.90
C GLY A 38 10.37 -1.93 12.67
N ALA A 39 10.03 -0.64 12.79
CA ALA A 39 8.76 -0.18 13.35
C ALA A 39 8.16 0.87 12.44
N TYR A 40 6.89 0.66 12.05
CA TYR A 40 6.22 1.46 11.03
C TYR A 40 5.06 2.24 11.61
N THR A 41 4.97 3.51 11.23
CA THR A 41 3.85 4.39 11.53
C THR A 41 2.92 4.51 10.33
N ALA A 42 1.70 5.02 10.52
CA ALA A 42 0.79 5.25 9.38
C ALA A 42 1.39 6.22 8.35
N ASN A 43 2.21 7.17 8.80
CA ASN A 43 2.95 8.08 7.92
C ASN A 43 3.96 7.34 7.02
N ASP A 44 4.56 6.24 7.50
CA ASP A 44 5.46 5.43 6.70
C ASP A 44 4.71 4.70 5.60
N PHE A 45 3.58 4.05 5.94
CA PHE A 45 2.69 3.46 4.93
C PHE A 45 2.24 4.50 3.90
N LEU A 46 1.80 5.68 4.33
CA LEU A 46 1.39 6.75 3.43
C LEU A 46 2.53 7.19 2.49
N ARG A 47 3.76 7.27 3.00
CA ARG A 47 4.95 7.62 2.21
C ARG A 47 5.27 6.54 1.17
N LEU A 48 5.23 5.27 1.55
CA LEU A 48 5.43 4.13 0.63
C LEU A 48 4.36 4.10 -0.47
N SER A 49 3.13 4.48 -0.12
CA SER A 49 2.01 4.56 -1.04
C SER A 49 1.97 5.82 -1.90
N LEU A 50 3.06 6.61 -1.96
CA LEU A 50 3.15 7.88 -2.68
C LEU A 50 2.05 8.89 -2.29
N GLY A 51 1.67 8.89 -1.02
CA GLY A 51 0.65 9.78 -0.47
C GLY A 51 -0.79 9.34 -0.72
N GLN A 52 -1.03 8.11 -1.20
CA GLN A 52 -2.37 7.57 -1.49
C GLN A 52 -2.91 6.77 -0.29
N PRO A 53 -3.90 7.29 0.46
CA PRO A 53 -4.41 6.63 1.66
C PRO A 53 -5.01 5.25 1.40
N GLU A 54 -5.65 5.05 0.25
CA GLU A 54 -6.29 3.79 -0.14
C GLU A 54 -5.27 2.67 -0.34
N ILE A 55 -4.12 2.97 -0.95
CA ILE A 55 -3.03 2.00 -1.12
C ILE A 55 -2.32 1.75 0.22
N ALA A 56 -2.20 2.78 1.07
CA ALA A 56 -1.61 2.65 2.39
C ALA A 56 -2.44 1.74 3.30
N GLU A 57 -3.76 1.91 3.27
CA GLU A 57 -4.69 1.08 4.02
C GLU A 57 -4.69 -0.36 3.52
N GLU A 58 -4.74 -0.57 2.21
CA GLU A 58 -4.67 -1.92 1.62
C GLU A 58 -3.37 -2.64 2.00
N MET A 59 -2.23 -1.95 1.91
CA MET A 59 -0.94 -2.47 2.33
C MET A 59 -0.94 -2.83 3.82
N PHE A 60 -1.41 -1.92 4.68
CA PHE A 60 -1.46 -2.16 6.13
C PHE A 60 -2.35 -3.35 6.51
N LEU A 61 -3.49 -3.52 5.82
CA LEU A 61 -4.41 -4.62 6.07
C LEU A 61 -3.87 -5.96 5.54
N SER A 62 -3.08 -5.93 4.47
CA SER A 62 -2.67 -7.14 3.74
C SER A 62 -1.27 -7.63 4.08
N VAL A 63 -0.35 -6.75 4.49
CA VAL A 63 1.05 -7.11 4.81
C VAL A 63 1.09 -8.20 5.88
N GLY A 64 1.76 -9.30 5.60
CA GLY A 64 1.77 -10.46 6.49
C GLY A 64 2.76 -10.27 7.63
N TRP A 65 3.91 -10.92 7.48
CA TRP A 65 5.02 -10.93 8.43
C TRP A 65 6.22 -10.13 7.93
N GLU A 66 6.24 -9.81 6.65
CA GLU A 66 7.29 -9.10 5.95
C GLU A 66 7.25 -7.58 6.15
N HIS A 67 8.32 -6.90 5.74
CA HIS A 67 8.34 -5.44 5.69
C HIS A 67 7.33 -4.92 4.67
N PRO A 68 6.65 -3.78 4.93
CA PRO A 68 5.74 -3.15 3.97
C PRO A 68 6.38 -2.88 2.61
N GLU A 69 7.68 -2.54 2.57
CA GLU A 69 8.45 -2.42 1.34
C GLU A 69 8.51 -3.73 0.54
N THR A 70 8.75 -4.85 1.23
CA THR A 70 8.80 -6.18 0.60
C THR A 70 7.45 -6.56 0.01
N TRP A 71 6.36 -6.33 0.75
CA TRP A 71 5.01 -6.59 0.26
C TRP A 71 4.69 -5.76 -0.99
N LEU A 72 5.06 -4.48 -0.98
CA LEU A 72 4.83 -3.56 -2.09
C LEU A 72 5.62 -3.98 -3.35
N ASP A 73 6.90 -4.34 -3.18
CA ASP A 73 7.75 -4.83 -4.27
C ASP A 73 7.18 -6.12 -4.89
N GLU A 74 6.61 -7.01 -4.08
CA GLU A 74 5.94 -8.22 -4.56
C GLU A 74 4.69 -7.89 -5.37
N GLN A 75 3.85 -6.95 -4.92
CA GLN A 75 2.66 -6.55 -5.68
C GLN A 75 3.01 -5.97 -7.05
N PHE A 76 4.08 -5.17 -7.14
CA PHE A 76 4.58 -4.68 -8.44
C PHE A 76 5.10 -5.83 -9.32
N ARG A 77 5.84 -6.78 -8.73
CA ARG A 77 6.43 -7.91 -9.47
C ARG A 77 5.38 -8.88 -9.99
N MET A 78 4.32 -9.12 -9.23
CA MET A 78 3.20 -9.98 -9.62
C MET A 78 2.25 -9.31 -10.62
N GLY A 79 2.40 -8.00 -10.86
CA GLY A 79 1.51 -7.24 -11.75
C GLY A 79 0.15 -6.92 -11.13
N GLU A 80 0.07 -6.92 -9.80
CA GLU A 80 -1.13 -6.48 -9.05
C GLU A 80 -1.19 -4.95 -9.03
N LEU A 81 -0.04 -4.31 -8.76
CA LEU A 81 0.11 -2.85 -8.74
C LEU A 81 1.01 -2.36 -9.87
N ALA A 82 0.77 -1.13 -10.33
CA ALA A 82 1.65 -0.40 -11.24
C ALA A 82 1.68 1.10 -10.91
N ILE A 83 2.77 1.79 -11.24
CA ILE A 83 2.85 3.25 -11.18
C ILE A 83 2.49 3.81 -12.56
N CYS A 84 1.47 4.66 -12.61
CA CYS A 84 1.12 5.34 -13.85
C CYS A 84 2.17 6.40 -14.21
N LEU A 85 2.79 6.28 -15.39
CA LEU A 85 3.79 7.24 -15.86
C LEU A 85 3.22 8.65 -16.12
N ASN A 86 1.91 8.80 -16.27
CA ASN A 86 1.27 10.09 -16.55
C ASN A 86 0.91 10.86 -15.26
N CYS A 87 0.40 10.18 -14.24
CA CYS A 87 -0.08 10.84 -13.02
C CYS A 87 0.73 10.49 -11.77
N GLY A 88 1.70 9.57 -11.84
CA GLY A 88 2.55 9.16 -10.71
C GLY A 88 1.83 8.34 -9.63
N HIS A 89 0.55 8.02 -9.82
CA HIS A 89 -0.25 7.27 -8.86
C HIS A 89 0.00 5.76 -9.00
N ILE A 90 0.11 5.07 -7.86
CA ILE A 90 0.00 3.61 -7.81
C ILE A 90 -1.46 3.24 -8.05
N TYR A 91 -1.71 2.27 -8.92
CA TYR A 91 -3.06 1.76 -9.14
C TYR A 91 -3.06 0.24 -9.23
N GLN A 92 -4.18 -0.35 -8.80
CA GLN A 92 -4.51 -1.76 -9.02
C GLN A 92 -4.63 -2.01 -10.52
N CYS A 93 -3.65 -2.69 -11.11
CA CYS A 93 -3.59 -3.02 -12.53
C CYS A 93 -4.00 -4.45 -12.85
N TYR A 94 -4.21 -5.30 -11.83
CA TYR A 94 -4.78 -6.63 -12.04
C TYR A 94 -6.15 -6.52 -12.73
N MET A 95 -6.24 -7.10 -13.93
CA MET A 95 -7.38 -7.03 -14.84
C MET A 95 -7.78 -5.62 -15.35
N ARG A 96 -6.93 -4.60 -15.20
CA ARG A 96 -7.19 -3.26 -15.74
C ARG A 96 -6.22 -2.90 -16.87
N LEU A 97 -6.79 -2.51 -18.00
CA LEU A 97 -6.02 -2.08 -19.18
C LEU A 97 -5.46 -0.65 -19.07
N ALA A 98 -5.96 0.18 -18.15
CA ALA A 98 -5.54 1.57 -18.02
C ALA A 98 -5.64 2.09 -16.58
N CYS A 99 -4.84 3.12 -16.29
CA CYS A 99 -4.88 3.82 -15.01
C CYS A 99 -6.22 4.55 -14.84
N PRO A 100 -6.96 4.36 -13.73
CA PRO A 100 -8.22 5.04 -13.49
C PRO A 100 -8.04 6.55 -13.21
N HIS A 101 -6.84 6.97 -12.83
CA HIS A 101 -6.55 8.36 -12.42
C HIS A 101 -5.99 9.22 -13.55
N SER A 102 -5.59 8.62 -14.68
CA SER A 102 -5.25 9.40 -15.86
C SER A 102 -6.53 10.04 -16.39
N ARG A 103 -6.76 11.31 -16.05
CA ARG A 103 -7.67 12.16 -16.82
C ARG A 103 -7.19 12.06 -18.26
N ASN A 104 -7.97 11.44 -19.13
CA ASN A 104 -7.74 11.41 -20.56
C ASN A 104 -7.24 12.79 -20.99
N THR A 105 -5.94 12.93 -21.29
CA THR A 105 -5.54 13.96 -22.24
C THR A 105 -6.26 13.55 -23.49
N LYS A 106 -7.34 14.25 -23.80
CA LYS A 106 -8.22 14.07 -24.96
C LYS A 106 -7.51 13.24 -26.03
N THR A 107 -8.07 12.08 -26.37
CA THR A 107 -7.83 11.49 -27.69
C THR A 107 -8.16 12.58 -28.70
N ASN A 108 -7.14 13.30 -29.12
CA ASN A 108 -7.19 14.20 -30.25
C ASN A 108 -7.19 13.31 -31.47
N SER A 109 -8.30 12.61 -31.70
CA SER A 109 -8.60 11.98 -33.00
C SER A 109 -9.05 13.11 -33.92
N GLY A 110 -8.11 13.98 -34.23
CA GLY A 110 -8.24 15.07 -35.18
C GLY A 110 -7.09 14.97 -36.18
N VAL A 111 -7.18 14.02 -37.10
CA VAL A 111 -6.59 13.98 -38.45
C VAL A 111 -7.35 12.87 -39.21
N MET A 112 -7.91 12.99 -40.41
CA MET A 112 -8.16 14.06 -41.38
C MET A 112 -9.26 13.53 -42.32
N LYS A 113 -9.85 14.43 -43.10
CA LYS A 113 -10.67 14.13 -44.28
C LYS A 113 -9.98 13.15 -45.23
#